data_AF-A0A3S1RFY8-F1
#
_entry.id   AF-A0A3S1RFY8-F1
#
_cell.length_a   1.000
_cell.length_b   1.000
_cell.length_c   1.000
_cell.angle_alpha   90.00
_cell.angle_beta   90.00
_cell.angle_gamma   90.00
#
_symmetry.space_group_name_H-M   'P 1'
#
loop_
_entity.id
_entity.type
_entity.pdbx_description
1 polymer ?
#
loop_
_entity_poly.entity_id
_entity_poly.type
_entity_poly.pdbx_seq_one_letter_code
_entity_poly.pdbx_strand_id
1 'polypeptide(L)' 'MVHDWCPNFRGGERVLAQICKQFPNAEVFTLFDFLPQEVKEQYFHDVEFHTSAANRIPMVHKFYRSLF' A
#
# COMPACT_ATOMS: atom_id res chain seq x y z
N MET A 1 -4.14 2.21 -9.75
CA MET A 1 -5.07 2.25 -8.61
C MET A 1 -4.61 3.29 -7.61
N VAL A 2 -5.51 4.08 -7.04
CA VAL A 2 -5.17 5.04 -5.99
C VAL A 2 -5.77 4.54 -4.68
N HIS A 3 -4.92 4.39 -3.66
CA HIS A 3 -5.28 3.94 -2.32
C HIS A 3 -4.75 4.95 -1.31
N ASP A 4 -5.43 5.16 -0.19
CA ASP A 4 -5.09 6.23 0.76
C ASP A 4 -3.78 5.94 1.50
N TRP A 5 -3.71 4.83 2.21
CA TRP A 5 -2.55 4.35 2.95
C TRP A 5 -2.66 2.84 3.16
N CYS A 6 -1.52 2.14 3.18
CA CYS A 6 -1.48 0.70 3.45
C CYS A 6 -0.79 0.42 4.79
N PRO A 7 -1.45 0.68 5.94
CA PRO A 7 -0.82 0.54 7.25
C PRO A 7 -0.66 -0.91 7.70
N ASN A 8 -1.57 -1.80 7.28
CA ASN A 8 -1.52 -3.23 7.56
C ASN A 8 -2.50 -3.96 6.63
N PHE A 9 -2.40 -5.27 6.49
CA PHE A 9 -3.28 -6.05 5.62
C PHE A 9 -4.65 -6.31 6.26
N ARG A 10 -5.62 -5.40 6.04
CA ARG A 10 -6.97 -5.46 6.60
C ARG A 10 -8.02 -5.38 5.48
N GLY A 11 -9.22 -4.91 5.79
CA GLY A 11 -10.35 -4.94 4.86
C GLY A 11 -10.07 -4.20 3.56
N GLY A 12 -9.54 -2.97 3.63
CA GLY A 12 -9.24 -2.15 2.47
C GLY A 12 -8.19 -2.78 1.56
N GLU A 13 -7.11 -3.26 2.14
CA GLU A 13 -5.99 -3.86 1.41
C GLU A 13 -6.38 -5.21 0.80
N ARG A 14 -7.28 -5.96 1.44
CA ARG A 14 -7.85 -7.20 0.86
C ARG A 14 -8.71 -6.89 -0.36
N VAL A 15 -9.50 -5.82 -0.33
CA VAL A 15 -10.27 -5.37 -1.50
C VAL A 15 -9.33 -4.87 -2.59
N LEU A 16 -8.33 -4.05 -2.24
CA LEU A 16 -7.29 -3.58 -3.16
C LEU A 16 -6.62 -4.75 -3.88
N ALA A 17 -6.23 -5.80 -3.16
CA ALA A 17 -5.63 -7.00 -3.75
C ALA A 17 -6.56 -7.69 -4.76
N GLN A 18 -7.87 -7.80 -4.47
CA GLN A 18 -8.81 -8.39 -5.42
C GLN A 18 -8.99 -7.54 -6.67
N ILE A 19 -8.97 -6.21 -6.52
CA ILE A 19 -9.08 -5.32 -7.67
C ILE A 19 -7.79 -5.40 -8.50
N CYS A 20 -6.60 -5.36 -7.89
CA CYS A 20 -5.33 -5.49 -8.61
C CYS A 20 -5.27 -6.77 -9.45
N LYS A 21 -5.83 -7.89 -8.96
CA LYS A 21 -5.90 -9.16 -9.72
C LYS A 21 -6.68 -9.07 -11.03
N GLN A 22 -7.55 -8.07 -11.19
CA GLN A 22 -8.32 -7.87 -12.43
C GLN A 22 -7.54 -7.06 -13.48
N PHE A 23 -6.40 -6.45 -13.11
CA PHE A 23 -5.62 -5.58 -13.98
C PHE A 23 -4.20 -6.13 -14.15
N PRO A 24 -3.78 -6.54 -15.36
CA PRO A 24 -2.40 -6.94 -15.60
C PRO A 24 -1.47 -5.74 -15.38
N ASN A 25 -0.32 -5.96 -14.72
CA ASN A 25 0.67 -4.92 -14.39
C ASN A 25 0.07 -3.75 -13.59
N ALA A 26 -0.77 -4.04 -12.59
CA ALA A 26 -1.41 -2.99 -11.80
C ALA A 26 -0.37 -2.13 -11.07
N GLU A 27 -0.52 -0.82 -11.14
CA GLU A 27 0.25 0.12 -10.33
C GLU A 27 -0.61 0.66 -9.19
N VAL A 28 -0.10 0.66 -7.97
CA VAL A 28 -0.75 1.21 -6.78
C VAL A 28 -0.04 2.47 -6.35
N PHE A 29 -0.76 3.59 -6.31
CA PHE A 29 -0.28 4.85 -5.78
C PHE A 29 -0.89 5.05 -4.40
N THR A 30 -0.04 5.19 -3.37
CA THR A 30 -0.47 5.32 -1.98
C THR A 30 0.37 6.34 -1.21
N LEU A 31 -0.21 6.99 -0.20
CA LEU A 31 0.53 7.97 0.60
C LEU A 31 1.61 7.29 1.44
N PHE A 32 1.22 6.19 2.09
CA PHE A 32 2.08 5.38 2.94
C PHE A 32 1.95 3.91 2.59
N ASP A 33 3.08 3.20 2.62
CA ASP A 33 3.10 1.76 2.43
C ASP A 33 3.96 1.13 3.52
N PHE A 34 3.27 0.44 4.43
CA PHE A 34 3.86 -0.28 5.54
C PHE A 34 3.54 -1.78 5.44
N LEU A 35 3.09 -2.26 4.28
CA LEU A 35 2.81 -3.68 4.11
C LEU A 35 4.09 -4.50 4.20
N PRO A 36 4.09 -5.60 5.00
CA PRO A 36 5.20 -6.55 4.99
C PRO A 36 5.44 -7.09 3.58
N GLN A 37 6.70 -7.38 3.28
CA GLN A 37 7.10 -7.90 1.97
C GLN A 37 6.39 -9.22 1.65
N GLU A 38 6.17 -10.08 2.65
CA GLU A 38 5.49 -11.37 2.51
C GLU A 38 4.02 -11.20 2.09
N VAL A 39 3.36 -10.13 2.57
CA VAL A 39 1.99 -9.79 2.17
C VAL A 39 1.98 -9.37 0.70
N LYS A 40 2.96 -8.58 0.26
CA LYS A 40 3.04 -8.14 -1.14
C LYS A 40 3.27 -9.33 -2.08
N GLU A 41 4.18 -10.21 -1.71
CA GLU A 41 4.47 -11.42 -2.49
C GLU A 41 3.25 -12.35 -2.60
N GLN A 42 2.47 -12.47 -1.51
CA GLN A 42 1.30 -13.35 -1.48
C GLN A 42 0.06 -12.76 -2.20
N TYR A 43 -0.18 -11.46 -2.09
CA TYR A 43 -1.46 -10.86 -2.50
C TYR A 43 -1.37 -9.85 -3.64
N PHE A 44 -0.17 -9.32 -3.90
CA PHE A 44 0.09 -8.23 -4.85
C PHE A 44 1.20 -8.62 -5.84
N HIS A 45 1.12 -9.86 -6.37
CA HIS A 45 2.06 -10.32 -7.39
C HIS A 45 1.94 -9.47 -8.67
N ASP A 46 3.09 -9.11 -9.26
CA ASP A 46 3.19 -8.22 -10.42
C ASP A 46 2.50 -6.86 -10.26
N VAL A 47 2.40 -6.37 -9.01
CA VAL A 47 1.89 -5.04 -8.69
C VAL A 47 3.02 -4.12 -8.26
N GLU A 48 3.16 -2.99 -8.93
CA GLU A 48 4.13 -1.96 -8.55
C GLU A 48 3.51 -1.00 -7.53
N PHE A 49 4.24 -0.72 -6.44
CA PHE A 49 3.80 0.23 -5.41
C PHE A 49 4.60 1.53 -5.50
N HIS A 50 3.88 2.63 -5.70
CA HIS A 50 4.39 3.99 -5.69
C HIS A 50 3.98 4.67 -4.40
N THR A 51 4.96 5.16 -3.65
CA THR A 51 4.73 5.86 -2.38
C THR A 51 5.03 7.34 -2.49
N SER A 52 4.34 8.14 -1.69
CA SER A 52 4.63 9.57 -1.59
C SER A 52 5.99 9.84 -0.96
N ALA A 53 6.50 11.06 -1.15
CA ALA A 53 7.69 11.52 -0.45
C ALA A 53 7.55 11.49 1.09
N ALA A 54 6.32 11.57 1.62
CA ALA A 54 6.04 11.52 3.05
C ALA A 54 6.37 10.15 3.67
N ASN A 55 6.35 9.07 2.87
CA ASN A 55 6.70 7.72 3.34
C ASN A 55 8.17 7.60 3.79
N ARG A 56 9.03 8.55 3.40
CA ARG A 56 10.45 8.62 3.80
C ARG A 56 10.70 9.41 5.08
N ILE A 57 9.66 10.01 5.68
CA ILE A 57 9.81 10.77 6.92
C ILE A 57 10.25 9.80 8.04
N PRO A 58 11.33 10.09 8.78
CA PRO A 58 11.78 9.24 9.87
C PRO A 58 10.68 9.00 10.90
N MET A 59 10.51 7.74 11.33
CA MET A 59 9.48 7.32 12.31
C MET A 59 8.02 7.55 11.87
N VAL A 60 7.75 7.82 10.59
CA VAL A 60 6.39 8.11 10.09
C VAL A 60 5.38 7.00 10.42
N HIS A 61 5.81 5.74 10.50
CA HIS A 61 4.99 4.62 10.95
C HIS A 61 4.33 4.84 12.33
N LYS A 62 4.94 5.66 13.21
CA LYS A 62 4.40 5.96 14.55
C LYS A 62 3.35 7.07 14.54
N PHE A 63 3.40 8.01 13.59
CA PHE A 63 2.59 9.23 13.62
C PHE A 63 1.85 9.55 12.32
N TYR A 64 1.82 8.64 11.33
CA TYR A 64 1.13 8.85 10.05
C TYR A 64 -0.35 9.26 10.22
N ARG A 65 -1.00 8.76 11.29
CA ARG A 65 -2.40 9.08 11.63
C ARG A 65 -2.62 10.46 12.25
N SER A 66 -1.54 11.13 12.64
CA SER A 66 -1.58 12.48 13.21
C SER A 66 -1.24 13.55 12.18
N LEU A 67 -0.83 13.15 10.97
CA LEU A 67 -0.48 14.07 9.90
C LEU A 67 -1.70 14.58 9.12
N PHE A 68 -2.85 13.91 9.23
CA PHE A 68 -4.10 14.19 8.52
C PHE A 68 -5.31 13.77 9.33
#